data_AF-A0AAV5PEL6-F1
#
_entry.id   AF-A0AAV5PEL6-F1
#
_cell.length_a   1.000
_cell.length_b   1.000
_cell.length_c   1.000
_cell.angle_alpha   90.00
_cell.angle_beta   90.00
_cell.angle_gamma   90.00
#
_symmetry.space_group_name_H-M   'P 1'
#
loop_
_entity.id
_entity.type
_entity.pdbx_description
1 polymer ?
#
loop_
_entity_poly.entity_id
_entity_poly.type
_entity_poly.pdbx_seq_one_letter_code
_entity_poly.pdbx_strand_id
1 'polypeptide(L)'
;MEKNMIGKYLRDLRRRRGMSQQELALALGVSKQTISNWEVGRKVPRMKAVDKIANIFGVSRNSILAGLPVEMLEQEDRRVVDLTDRDIRLTYLGQQVPREYIDIIVKLMRCDIAERGAQ
;
A
#
# COMPACT_ATOMS: atom_id res chain seq x y z
N MET A 1 -1.32 -7.08 -30.30
CA MET A 1 -2.25 -6.87 -29.16
C MET A 1 -1.47 -6.21 -28.06
N GLU A 2 -1.66 -4.91 -27.87
CA GLU A 2 -0.98 -4.15 -26.82
C GLU A 2 -1.55 -4.59 -25.47
N LYS A 3 -0.71 -5.27 -24.69
CA LYS A 3 -1.09 -5.92 -23.43
C LYS A 3 -1.45 -4.82 -22.43
N ASN A 4 -2.73 -4.67 -22.07
CA ASN A 4 -3.14 -3.66 -21.09
C ASN A 4 -2.70 -4.07 -19.68
N MET A 5 -1.45 -3.75 -19.35
CA MET A 5 -0.79 -4.09 -18.10
C MET A 5 -1.44 -3.38 -16.90
N ILE A 6 -1.91 -2.13 -17.08
CA ILE A 6 -2.57 -1.33 -16.04
C ILE A 6 -3.90 -1.97 -15.61
N GLY A 7 -4.72 -2.39 -16.58
CA GLY A 7 -6.01 -3.02 -16.32
C GLY A 7 -5.87 -4.36 -15.60
N LYS A 8 -4.88 -5.16 -16.01
CA LYS A 8 -4.55 -6.42 -15.33
C LYS A 8 -4.09 -6.17 -13.89
N TYR A 9 -3.17 -5.23 -13.71
CA TYR A 9 -2.66 -4.86 -12.40
C TYR A 9 -3.77 -4.38 -11.44
N LEU A 10 -4.68 -3.52 -11.91
CA LEU A 10 -5.82 -3.06 -11.11
C LEU A 10 -6.74 -4.21 -10.70
N ARG A 11 -6.99 -5.16 -11.60
CA ARG A 11 -7.78 -6.36 -11.31
C ARG A 11 -7.11 -7.21 -10.23
N ASP A 12 -5.80 -7.36 -10.30
CA ASP A 12 -5.03 -8.18 -9.37
C ASP A 12 -5.00 -7.53 -7.97
N LEU A 13 -4.78 -6.21 -7.87
CA LEU A 13 -4.91 -5.46 -6.62
C LEU A 13 -6.29 -5.62 -5.98
N ARG A 14 -7.34 -5.47 -6.79
CA ARG A 14 -8.73 -5.61 -6.34
C ARG A 14 -8.99 -7.01 -5.77
N ARG A 15 -8.54 -8.05 -6.48
CA ARG A 15 -8.71 -9.45 -6.08
C ARG A 15 -7.94 -9.78 -4.80
N ARG A 16 -6.70 -9.28 -4.66
CA ARG A 16 -5.90 -9.47 -3.43
C ARG A 16 -6.56 -8.87 -2.19
N ARG A 17 -7.34 -7.79 -2.35
CA ARG A 17 -8.17 -7.22 -1.27
C ARG A 17 -9.56 -7.83 -1.12
N GLY A 18 -9.90 -8.85 -1.91
CA GLY A 18 -11.23 -9.47 -1.86
C GLY A 18 -12.38 -8.57 -2.33
N MET A 19 -12.09 -7.48 -3.03
CA MET A 19 -13.10 -6.51 -3.46
C MET A 19 -13.80 -6.95 -4.76
N SER A 20 -15.09 -6.68 -4.86
CA SER A 20 -15.86 -6.72 -6.11
C SER A 20 -15.62 -5.46 -6.95
N GLN A 21 -15.92 -5.52 -8.25
CA GLN A 21 -15.86 -4.34 -9.11
C GLN A 21 -16.79 -3.21 -8.65
N GLN A 22 -17.90 -3.55 -7.99
CA GLN A 22 -18.85 -2.58 -7.45
C GLN A 22 -18.27 -1.86 -6.24
N GLU A 23 -17.64 -2.58 -5.31
CA GLU A 23 -17.01 -1.98 -4.12
C GLU A 23 -15.85 -1.06 -4.50
N LEU A 24 -15.01 -1.48 -5.45
CA LEU A 24 -13.94 -0.61 -5.97
C LEU A 24 -14.51 0.64 -6.66
N ALA A 25 -15.61 0.50 -7.41
CA ALA A 25 -16.27 1.61 -8.06
C ALA A 25 -16.80 2.65 -7.04
N LEU A 26 -17.43 2.16 -5.96
CA LEU A 26 -17.89 3.00 -4.85
C LEU A 26 -16.72 3.72 -4.16
N ALA A 27 -15.62 3.02 -3.86
CA ALA A 27 -14.45 3.61 -3.23
C ALA A 27 -13.77 4.69 -4.10
N LEU A 28 -13.82 4.54 -5.43
CA LEU A 28 -13.24 5.50 -6.37
C LEU A 28 -14.21 6.63 -6.78
N GLY A 29 -15.50 6.49 -6.48
CA GLY A 29 -16.56 7.41 -6.91
C GLY A 29 -16.81 7.35 -8.42
N VAL A 30 -16.75 6.15 -9.01
CA VAL A 30 -17.00 5.92 -10.43
C VAL A 30 -18.05 4.82 -10.62
N SER A 31 -18.49 4.58 -11.86
CA SER A 31 -19.42 3.48 -12.14
C SER A 31 -18.69 2.13 -12.22
N LYS A 32 -19.38 1.04 -11.88
CA LYS A 32 -18.87 -0.34 -12.07
C LYS A 32 -18.40 -0.59 -13.50
N GLN A 33 -19.10 -0.02 -14.47
CA GLN A 33 -18.75 -0.15 -15.89
C GLN A 33 -17.43 0.54 -16.21
N THR A 34 -17.08 1.62 -15.51
CA THR A 34 -15.78 2.29 -15.63
C THR A 34 -14.65 1.36 -15.14
N ILE A 35 -14.83 0.70 -13.99
CA ILE A 35 -13.86 -0.29 -13.48
C ILE A 35 -13.69 -1.45 -14.46
N SER A 36 -14.79 -2.01 -14.97
CA SER A 36 -14.73 -3.10 -15.96
C SER A 36 -13.99 -2.68 -17.24
N ASN A 37 -14.25 -1.47 -17.74
CA ASN A 37 -13.57 -0.93 -18.92
C ASN A 37 -12.06 -0.75 -18.68
N TRP A 38 -11.65 -0.37 -17.46
CA TRP A 38 -10.23 -0.29 -17.09
C TRP A 38 -9.60 -1.67 -17.00
N GLU A 39 -10.23 -2.62 -16.32
CA GLU A 39 -9.67 -3.96 -16.12
C GLU A 39 -9.53 -4.77 -17.41
N VAL A 40 -10.45 -4.60 -18.36
CA VAL A 40 -10.40 -5.25 -19.69
C VAL A 40 -9.56 -4.43 -20.68
N GLY A 41 -9.19 -3.21 -20.29
CA GLY A 41 -8.31 -2.36 -21.05
C GLY A 41 -8.93 -1.59 -22.21
N ARG A 42 -10.26 -1.48 -22.24
CA ARG A 42 -11.00 -0.65 -23.19
C ARG A 42 -10.79 0.85 -22.95
N LYS A 43 -10.52 1.24 -21.71
CA LYS A 43 -10.18 2.61 -21.30
C LYS A 43 -9.07 2.57 -20.28
N VAL A 44 -8.36 3.69 -20.12
CA VAL A 44 -7.32 3.87 -19.10
C VAL A 44 -7.81 4.85 -18.03
N PRO A 45 -7.52 4.62 -16.74
CA PRO A 45 -7.83 5.60 -15.70
C PRO A 45 -7.09 6.91 -15.93
N ARG A 46 -7.78 8.04 -15.68
CA ARG A 46 -7.14 9.37 -15.67
C ARG A 46 -6.22 9.50 -14.46
N MET A 47 -5.27 10.43 -14.49
CA MET A 47 -4.31 10.63 -13.40
C MET A 47 -4.98 10.76 -12.02
N LYS A 48 -6.08 11.52 -11.92
CA LYS A 48 -6.87 11.63 -10.68
C LYS A 48 -7.41 10.29 -10.15
N ALA A 49 -7.75 9.36 -11.06
CA ALA A 49 -8.18 8.03 -10.66
C ALA A 49 -6.99 7.16 -10.26
N VAL A 50 -5.84 7.30 -10.95
CA VAL A 50 -4.58 6.64 -10.56
C VAL A 50 -4.15 7.07 -9.15
N ASP A 51 -4.26 8.36 -8.81
CA ASP A 51 -4.00 8.88 -7.46
C ASP A 51 -4.87 8.20 -6.40
N LYS A 52 -6.18 8.08 -6.68
CA LYS A 52 -7.10 7.43 -5.75
C LYS A 52 -6.83 5.93 -5.63
N ILE A 53 -6.51 5.25 -6.73
CA ILE A 53 -6.13 3.83 -6.71
C ILE A 53 -4.87 3.64 -5.86
N ALA A 54 -3.86 4.48 -6.06
CA ALA A 54 -2.62 4.48 -5.28
C ALA A 54 -2.91 4.62 -3.78
N ASN A 55 -3.72 5.60 -3.40
CA ASN A 55 -4.09 5.84 -2.00
C ASN A 55 -4.92 4.70 -1.40
N ILE A 56 -5.89 4.16 -2.15
CA ILE A 56 -6.71 3.04 -1.67
C ILE A 56 -5.81 1.85 -1.41
N PHE A 57 -5.03 1.42 -2.41
CA PHE A 57 -4.28 0.17 -2.33
C PHE A 57 -2.92 0.30 -1.62
N GLY A 58 -2.47 1.52 -1.29
CA GLY A 58 -1.16 1.76 -0.68
C GLY A 58 -0.02 1.41 -1.62
N VAL A 59 -0.13 1.81 -2.89
CA VAL A 59 0.87 1.53 -3.93
C VAL A 59 1.27 2.82 -4.64
N SER A 60 2.48 2.87 -5.18
CA SER A 60 2.93 4.05 -5.93
C SER A 60 2.19 4.20 -7.27
N ARG A 61 2.08 5.43 -7.77
CA ARG A 61 1.56 5.70 -9.13
C ARG A 61 2.37 4.98 -10.19
N ASN A 62 3.69 4.97 -10.02
CA ASN A 62 4.61 4.32 -10.95
C ASN A 62 4.33 2.82 -11.04
N SER A 63 4.01 2.17 -9.92
CA SER A 63 3.62 0.76 -9.89
C SER A 63 2.35 0.51 -10.71
N ILE A 64 1.35 1.39 -10.61
CA ILE A 64 0.11 1.31 -11.40
C ILE A 64 0.38 1.49 -12.88
N LEU A 65 1.19 2.50 -13.25
CA LEU A 65 1.49 2.84 -14.64
C LEU A 65 2.40 1.82 -15.33
N ALA A 66 3.36 1.27 -14.60
CA ALA A 66 4.24 0.21 -15.08
C ALA A 66 3.50 -1.13 -15.27
N GLY A 67 2.38 -1.32 -14.54
CA GLY A 67 1.57 -2.54 -14.61
C GLY A 67 2.35 -3.80 -14.28
N LEU A 68 3.38 -3.66 -13.45
CA LEU A 68 4.24 -4.78 -13.01
C LEU A 68 3.41 -5.78 -12.20
N PRO A 69 3.75 -7.07 -12.22
CA PRO A 69 3.09 -8.06 -11.37
C PRO A 69 3.11 -7.62 -9.90
N VAL A 70 1.95 -7.70 -9.20
CA VAL A 70 1.83 -7.24 -7.81
C VAL A 70 2.81 -8.00 -6.90
N GLU A 71 3.19 -9.23 -7.27
CA GLU A 71 4.20 -10.03 -6.56
C GLU A 71 5.56 -9.32 -6.47
N MET A 72 5.90 -8.46 -7.43
CA MET A 72 7.18 -7.74 -7.46
C MET A 72 7.18 -6.48 -6.58
N LEU A 73 6.03 -6.09 -6.01
CA LEU A 73 5.87 -4.86 -5.24
C LEU A 73 5.84 -5.09 -3.72
N GLU A 74 5.92 -6.34 -3.27
CA GLU A 74 5.99 -6.70 -1.85
C GLU A 74 7.30 -6.21 -1.18
N GLN A 75 8.19 -5.55 -1.91
CA GLN A 75 9.49 -5.08 -1.42
C GLN A 75 9.55 -3.57 -1.10
N GLU A 76 8.59 -2.72 -1.53
CA GLU A 76 8.84 -1.26 -1.55
C GLU A 76 7.97 -0.35 -0.65
N ASP A 77 6.91 -0.81 0.03
CA ASP A 77 6.09 0.12 0.86
C ASP A 77 5.81 -0.34 2.30
N ARG A 78 6.64 -1.25 2.82
CA ARG A 78 7.04 -1.14 4.23
C ARG A 78 8.32 -0.34 4.24
N ARG A 79 8.25 0.97 4.48
CA ARG A 79 9.40 1.62 5.13
C ARG A 79 9.55 0.93 6.49
N VAL A 80 10.34 -0.15 6.51
CA VAL A 80 10.78 -0.76 7.75
C VAL A 80 11.70 0.28 8.36
N VAL A 81 11.15 1.00 9.34
CA VAL A 81 11.88 1.96 10.14
C VAL A 81 12.34 1.20 11.36
N ASP A 82 13.65 1.15 11.58
CA ASP A 82 14.19 0.68 12.84
C ASP A 82 13.85 1.72 13.91
N LEU A 83 13.18 1.28 14.98
CA LEU A 83 12.79 2.14 16.09
C LEU A 83 14.01 2.73 16.82
N THR A 84 15.18 2.10 16.68
CA THR A 84 16.46 2.52 17.25
C THR A 84 17.20 3.53 16.37
N ASP A 85 16.74 3.77 15.15
CA ASP A 85 17.34 4.75 14.24
C ASP A 85 17.16 6.18 14.78
N ARG A 86 18.28 6.88 14.93
CA ARG A 86 18.34 8.25 15.47
C ARG A 86 18.15 9.33 14.41
N ASP A 87 18.32 8.98 13.14
CA ASP A 87 18.19 9.90 12.02
C ASP A 87 16.72 10.00 11.56
N ILE A 88 15.86 9.10 12.04
CA ILE A 88 14.44 9.07 11.72
C ILE A 88 13.62 9.83 12.77
N ARG A 89 12.79 10.77 12.30
CA ARG A 89 11.80 11.48 13.11
C ARG A 89 10.52 10.65 13.22
N LEU A 90 10.35 9.98 14.34
CA LEU A 90 9.12 9.25 14.65
C LEU A 90 8.02 10.22 15.11
N THR A 91 6.81 10.00 14.63
CA THR A 91 5.63 10.78 15.01
C THR A 91 4.51 9.87 15.49
N TYR A 92 3.77 10.31 16.51
CA TYR A 92 2.55 9.67 16.99
C TYR A 92 1.44 10.71 17.03
N LEU A 93 0.30 10.41 16.40
CA LEU A 93 -0.83 11.35 16.23
C LEU A 93 -0.41 12.71 15.65
N GLY A 94 0.56 12.71 14.74
CA GLY A 94 1.08 13.93 14.10
C GLY A 94 2.04 14.76 14.96
N GLN A 95 2.32 14.34 16.20
CA GLN A 95 3.30 14.98 17.07
C GLN A 95 4.61 14.19 17.06
N GLN A 96 5.75 14.88 17.14
CA GLN A 96 7.04 14.24 17.30
C GLN A 96 7.06 13.43 18.60
N VAL A 97 7.48 12.18 18.54
CA VAL A 97 7.64 11.34 19.74
C VAL A 97 8.96 11.72 20.41
N PRO A 98 8.93 12.17 21.68
CA PRO A 98 10.15 12.33 22.48
C PRO A 98 11.00 11.05 22.52
N ARG A 99 12.32 11.21 22.50
CA ARG A 99 13.28 10.09 22.50
C ARG A 99 13.13 9.20 23.74
N GLU A 100 12.80 9.77 24.88
CA GLU A 100 12.58 9.04 26.14
C GLU A 100 11.48 7.98 26.00
N TYR A 101 10.40 8.27 25.28
CA TYR A 101 9.33 7.29 25.06
C TYR A 101 9.76 6.18 24.09
N ILE A 102 10.54 6.52 23.07
CA ILE A 102 11.09 5.52 22.14
C ILE A 102 12.00 4.55 22.91
N ASP A 103 12.84 5.04 23.81
CA ASP A 103 13.74 4.22 24.63
C ASP A 103 12.96 3.26 25.55
N ILE A 104 11.85 3.72 26.14
CA ILE A 104 10.95 2.87 26.93
C ILE A 104 10.37 1.75 26.05
N ILE A 105 9.88 2.09 24.86
CA ILE A 105 9.32 1.12 23.92
C ILE A 105 10.38 0.09 23.50
N VAL A 106 11.59 0.54 23.15
CA VAL A 106 12.71 -0.34 22.81
C VAL A 106 13.05 -1.28 23.97
N LYS A 107 13.07 -0.77 25.21
CA LYS A 107 13.34 -1.58 26.40
C LYS A 107 12.27 -2.66 26.62
N LEU A 108 10.99 -2.31 26.49
CA LEU A 108 9.88 -3.26 26.58
C LEU A 108 9.98 -4.36 25.51
N MET A 109 10.27 -3.98 24.26
CA MET A 109 10.44 -4.93 23.16
C MET A 109 11.64 -5.86 23.38
N ARG A 110 12.76 -5.36 23.92
CA ARG A 110 13.93 -6.18 24.25
C ARG A 110 13.62 -7.23 25.31
N CYS A 111 12.81 -6.89 26.32
CA CYS A 111 12.37 -7.85 27.34
C CYS A 111 11.50 -8.96 26.72
N ASP A 112 10.50 -8.62 25.91
CA ASP A 112 9.62 -9.61 25.25
C ASP A 112 10.40 -10.53 24.28
N ILE A 113 11.35 -9.98 23.51
CA ILE A 113 12.20 -10.80 22.62
C ILE A 113 13.10 -11.74 23.42
N ALA A 114 13.70 -11.27 24.52
CA ALA A 114 14.55 -12.10 25.38
C ALA A 114 13.76 -13.23 26.05
N GLU A 115 12.51 -12.98 26.44
CA GLU A 115 11.62 -13.97 27.04
C GLU A 115 11.16 -15.03 26.02
N ARG A 116 10.90 -14.64 24.77
CA ARG A 116 10.50 -15.56 23.69
C ARG A 116 11.64 -16.41 23.12
N GLY A 117 12.89 -15.95 23.22
CA GLY A 117 14.07 -16.71 22.79
C GLY A 117 14.54 -17.78 23.78
N ALA A 118 13.92 -17.86 24.96
CA ALA A 118 14.26 -18.79 26.03
C ALA A 118 13.30 -20.00 26.16
N GLN A 119 12.38 -20.17 25.20
CA GLN A 119 11.48 -21.33 25.04
C GLN A 119 11.77 -22.05 23.72
#